data_AF-F8UH19-F1
#
_entry.id   AF-F8UH19-F1
#
_cell.length_a   1.000
_cell.length_b   1.000
_cell.length_c   1.000
_cell.angle_alpha   90.00
_cell.angle_beta   90.00
_cell.angle_gamma   90.00
#
_symmetry.space_group_name_H-M   'P 1'
#
loop_
_entity.id
_entity.type
_entity.pdbx_description
1 polymer ?
#
loop_
_entity_poly.entity_id
_entity_poly.type
_entity_poly.pdbx_seq_one_letter_code
_entity_poly.pdbx_strand_id
1 'polypeptide(L)'
;MPIEPPYRTRAGSRYPPGGSRDAFGANFSVFSRYATGAELLLYERADSPEPFQVIVLDPEVNRTFFFWHVHVEGLPSGVHYTWRIDGPGDTKTTGFRFDRGKELLDPWARAVAARVWDRVRASEPGQAGHTSMRAVLVDDPYDWEGDAPLRRPFEQTIIYELHVGGFTRHPSAGTVHRGTFAALIEKIPYLRALGVTDVELLPVMAFDEQDVPPGAGQRGLVNYWGYSPHSFYAPHAGYCVTPDLGSHRCEFRDMVKALHRAGIGVIIDVVFNHTAEGGADGPTINFKGLGNEMFYQLDPQDRSLYRDYTGCGNTVNCNNPVVTRFLVECLEYWVREMHVDGFRFDLASVLVRGRTGSRCG
;
A
#
# COMPACT_ATOMS: atom_id res chain seq x y z
N MET A 1 0.31 -14.25 -21.13
CA MET A 1 -0.58 -15.31 -21.66
C MET A 1 -1.97 -14.71 -21.80
N PRO A 2 -2.79 -15.13 -22.78
CA PRO A 2 -4.15 -14.63 -22.91
C PRO A 2 -4.99 -14.97 -21.68
N ILE A 3 -5.95 -14.11 -21.35
CA ILE A 3 -6.90 -14.35 -20.26
C ILE A 3 -8.02 -15.26 -20.77
N GLU A 4 -8.14 -16.46 -20.21
CA GLU A 4 -9.12 -17.49 -20.64
C GLU A 4 -10.03 -17.92 -19.47
N PRO A 5 -11.03 -17.10 -19.11
CA PRO A 5 -11.96 -17.43 -18.03
C PRO A 5 -13.00 -18.49 -18.46
N PRO A 6 -13.62 -19.20 -17.52
CA PRO A 6 -13.38 -19.14 -16.07
C PRO A 6 -12.16 -19.97 -15.67
N TYR A 7 -11.28 -19.38 -14.87
CA TYR A 7 -10.21 -20.10 -14.19
C TYR A 7 -10.76 -21.00 -13.09
N ARG A 8 -10.19 -22.20 -12.98
CA ARG A 8 -10.50 -23.15 -11.90
C ARG A 8 -9.81 -22.73 -10.62
N THR A 9 -10.41 -23.09 -9.50
CA THR A 9 -9.91 -22.75 -8.17
C THR A 9 -9.64 -23.99 -7.32
N ARG A 10 -8.67 -23.87 -6.40
CA ARG A 10 -8.39 -24.81 -5.31
C ARG A 10 -8.46 -24.07 -3.97
N ALA A 11 -8.41 -24.82 -2.88
CA ALA A 11 -8.43 -24.26 -1.52
C ALA A 11 -7.40 -23.15 -1.31
N GLY A 12 -6.20 -23.29 -1.86
CA GLY A 12 -5.09 -22.35 -1.65
C GLY A 12 -4.48 -22.45 -0.25
N SER A 13 -3.73 -21.43 0.13
CA SER A 13 -2.95 -21.38 1.37
C SER A 13 -3.09 -20.01 2.03
N ARG A 14 -3.18 -20.00 3.36
CA ARG A 14 -3.18 -18.77 4.17
C ARG A 14 -1.86 -17.98 4.09
N TYR A 15 -0.76 -18.61 3.69
CA TYR A 15 0.56 -17.98 3.58
C TYR A 15 1.19 -18.18 2.21
N PRO A 16 1.92 -17.17 1.68
CA PRO A 16 2.02 -15.80 2.22
C PRO A 16 0.69 -15.01 2.07
N PRO A 17 0.46 -13.94 2.87
CA PRO A 17 -0.65 -13.03 2.63
C PRO A 17 -0.41 -12.20 1.37
N GLY A 18 -1.49 -11.66 0.80
CA GLY A 18 -1.49 -10.97 -0.48
C GLY A 18 -1.66 -11.93 -1.67
N GLY A 19 -1.51 -11.38 -2.88
CA GLY A 19 -1.39 -12.15 -4.12
C GLY A 19 0.05 -12.60 -4.36
N SER A 20 0.25 -13.89 -4.62
CA SER A 20 1.56 -14.48 -4.93
C SER A 20 1.44 -15.47 -6.07
N ARG A 21 2.40 -15.46 -6.99
CA ARG A 21 2.45 -16.39 -8.12
C ARG A 21 3.29 -17.61 -7.81
N ASP A 22 2.87 -18.75 -8.38
CA ASP A 22 3.64 -19.98 -8.41
C ASP A 22 3.63 -20.58 -9.83
N ALA A 23 4.26 -21.74 -10.00
CA ALA A 23 4.37 -22.43 -11.28
C ALA A 23 3.01 -22.88 -11.87
N PHE A 24 1.96 -22.92 -11.05
CA PHE A 24 0.64 -23.45 -11.41
C PHE A 24 -0.46 -22.39 -11.45
N GLY A 25 -0.17 -21.14 -11.12
CA GLY A 25 -1.15 -20.05 -11.11
C GLY A 25 -0.82 -18.98 -10.08
N ALA A 26 -1.79 -18.66 -9.23
CA ALA A 26 -1.65 -17.66 -8.17
C ALA A 26 -2.42 -18.02 -6.90
N ASN A 27 -1.79 -17.84 -5.75
CA ASN A 27 -2.42 -17.91 -4.44
C ASN A 27 -2.73 -16.50 -3.93
N PHE A 28 -3.97 -16.30 -3.48
CA PHE A 28 -4.44 -15.08 -2.84
C PHE A 28 -4.79 -15.38 -1.39
N SER A 29 -4.40 -14.51 -0.46
CA SER A 29 -4.74 -14.65 0.96
C SER A 29 -4.94 -13.29 1.62
N VAL A 30 -6.06 -13.11 2.32
CA VAL A 30 -6.40 -11.85 3.00
C VAL A 30 -6.88 -12.12 4.43
N PHE A 31 -6.42 -11.31 5.37
CA PHE A 31 -6.84 -11.39 6.76
C PHE A 31 -8.15 -10.63 6.98
N SER A 32 -9.15 -11.31 7.57
CA SER A 32 -10.29 -10.66 8.19
C SER A 32 -10.90 -11.56 9.25
N ARG A 33 -10.84 -11.12 10.52
CA ARG A 33 -11.23 -11.94 11.67
C ARG A 33 -12.73 -12.21 11.73
N TYR A 34 -13.54 -11.19 11.48
CA TYR A 34 -14.99 -11.22 11.69
C TYR A 34 -15.79 -11.27 10.38
N ALA A 35 -15.13 -11.33 9.23
CA ALA A 35 -15.80 -11.54 7.96
C ALA A 35 -16.59 -12.84 7.95
N THR A 36 -17.78 -12.80 7.34
CA THR A 36 -18.68 -13.94 7.13
C THR A 36 -18.66 -14.43 5.68
N GLY A 37 -18.13 -13.64 4.75
CA GLY A 37 -17.94 -14.01 3.35
C GLY A 37 -16.81 -13.23 2.71
N ALA A 38 -16.23 -13.80 1.66
CA ALA A 38 -15.20 -13.16 0.85
C ALA A 38 -15.37 -13.49 -0.63
N GLU A 39 -15.15 -12.49 -1.49
CA GLU A 39 -15.10 -12.64 -2.93
C GLU A 39 -13.79 -12.02 -3.45
N LEU A 40 -13.13 -12.71 -4.38
CA LEU A 40 -11.99 -12.19 -5.13
C LEU A 40 -12.46 -11.78 -6.53
N LEU A 41 -12.21 -10.52 -6.89
CA LEU A 41 -12.58 -9.98 -8.20
C LEU A 41 -11.33 -9.81 -9.04
N LEU A 42 -11.35 -10.37 -10.26
CA LEU A 42 -10.21 -10.35 -11.18
C LEU A 42 -10.53 -9.50 -12.41
N TYR A 43 -9.62 -8.62 -12.78
CA TYR A 43 -9.73 -7.65 -13.87
C TYR A 43 -8.58 -7.81 -14.86
N GLU A 44 -8.85 -7.60 -16.14
CA GLU A 44 -7.81 -7.68 -17.18
C GLU A 44 -6.83 -6.51 -17.05
N ARG A 45 -7.34 -5.31 -16.72
CA ARG A 45 -6.58 -4.06 -16.67
C ARG A 45 -7.01 -3.18 -15.50
N ALA A 46 -6.21 -2.16 -15.22
CA ALA A 46 -6.50 -1.14 -14.23
C ALA A 46 -7.79 -0.37 -14.51
N ASP A 47 -8.18 -0.23 -15.78
CA ASP A 47 -9.35 0.51 -16.25
C ASP A 47 -10.49 -0.36 -16.79
N SER A 48 -10.40 -1.69 -16.63
CA SER A 48 -11.49 -2.59 -17.01
C SER A 48 -12.78 -2.18 -16.28
N PRO A 49 -13.91 -1.99 -16.98
CA PRO A 49 -15.15 -1.53 -16.36
C PRO A 49 -15.79 -2.58 -15.45
N GLU A 50 -15.52 -3.86 -15.68
CA GLU A 50 -16.07 -5.01 -14.97
C GLU A 50 -14.97 -6.05 -14.74
N PRO A 51 -15.05 -6.88 -13.68
CA PRO A 51 -14.17 -8.03 -13.51
C PRO A 51 -14.48 -9.09 -14.57
N PHE A 52 -13.46 -9.74 -15.13
CA PHE A 52 -13.68 -10.88 -16.03
C PHE A 52 -14.09 -12.14 -15.26
N GLN A 53 -13.83 -12.19 -13.95
CA GLN A 53 -14.24 -13.29 -13.08
C GLN A 53 -14.37 -12.82 -11.63
N VAL A 54 -15.46 -13.22 -10.98
CA VAL A 54 -15.67 -13.08 -9.53
C VAL A 54 -15.64 -14.48 -8.92
N ILE A 55 -14.79 -14.68 -7.92
CA ILE A 55 -14.60 -15.95 -7.22
C ILE A 55 -15.17 -15.81 -5.82
N VAL A 56 -16.27 -16.51 -5.54
CA VAL A 56 -16.85 -16.59 -4.20
C VAL A 56 -16.10 -17.67 -3.41
N LEU A 57 -15.61 -17.34 -2.23
CA LEU A 57 -14.85 -18.27 -1.39
C LEU A 57 -15.79 -19.07 -0.48
N ASP A 58 -15.58 -20.38 -0.40
CA ASP A 58 -16.30 -21.27 0.52
C ASP A 58 -15.70 -21.16 1.94
N PRO A 59 -16.45 -20.75 2.97
CA PRO A 59 -15.93 -20.61 4.33
C PRO A 59 -15.37 -21.91 4.94
N GLU A 60 -15.78 -23.09 4.48
CA GLU A 60 -15.30 -24.38 5.00
C GLU A 60 -14.00 -24.84 4.32
N VAL A 61 -13.74 -24.37 3.09
CA VAL A 61 -12.60 -24.81 2.26
C VAL A 61 -11.53 -23.72 2.11
N ASN A 62 -11.97 -22.47 1.96
CA ASN A 62 -11.16 -21.30 1.62
C ASN A 62 -10.87 -20.40 2.82
N ARG A 63 -11.07 -20.89 4.05
CA ARG A 63 -10.78 -20.13 5.26
C ARG A 63 -10.06 -20.98 6.29
N THR A 64 -8.88 -20.53 6.70
CA THR A 64 -8.11 -21.15 7.78
C THR A 64 -7.84 -20.11 8.85
N PHE A 65 -8.43 -20.30 10.04
CA PHE A 65 -8.48 -19.30 11.12
C PHE A 65 -9.11 -17.96 10.65
N PHE A 66 -8.31 -16.91 10.55
CA PHE A 66 -8.74 -15.54 10.22
C PHE A 66 -8.31 -15.12 8.81
N PHE A 67 -7.80 -16.06 7.99
CA PHE A 67 -7.38 -15.81 6.62
C PHE A 67 -8.35 -16.48 5.65
N TRP A 68 -8.83 -15.69 4.71
CA TRP A 68 -9.52 -16.15 3.51
C TRP A 68 -8.48 -16.35 2.42
N HIS A 69 -8.53 -17.47 1.71
CA HIS A 69 -7.52 -17.81 0.71
C HIS A 69 -8.09 -18.65 -0.42
N VAL A 70 -7.51 -18.48 -1.61
CA VAL A 70 -7.87 -19.26 -2.79
C VAL A 70 -6.65 -19.36 -3.72
N HIS A 71 -6.48 -20.51 -4.36
CA HIS A 71 -5.52 -20.66 -5.46
C HIS A 71 -6.28 -20.71 -6.78
N VAL A 72 -5.86 -19.89 -7.73
CA VAL A 72 -6.45 -19.76 -9.06
C VAL A 72 -5.48 -20.38 -10.06
N GLU A 73 -5.88 -21.48 -10.66
CA GLU A 73 -5.03 -22.26 -11.57
C GLU A 73 -4.79 -21.50 -12.87
N GLY A 74 -3.54 -21.47 -13.35
CA GLY A 74 -3.19 -20.91 -14.66
C GLY A 74 -3.32 -19.40 -14.80
N LEU A 75 -3.61 -18.67 -13.72
CA LEU A 75 -3.79 -17.21 -13.77
C LEU A 75 -2.47 -16.52 -14.19
N PRO A 76 -2.48 -15.67 -15.23
CA PRO A 76 -1.28 -14.98 -15.69
C PRO A 76 -0.89 -13.82 -14.76
N SER A 77 0.39 -13.42 -14.83
CA SER A 77 0.86 -12.14 -14.27
C SER A 77 0.26 -10.94 -15.02
N GLY A 78 0.18 -9.80 -14.34
CA GLY A 78 -0.37 -8.55 -14.83
C GLY A 78 -1.86 -8.37 -14.57
N VAL A 79 -2.52 -9.36 -13.96
CA VAL A 79 -3.95 -9.29 -13.60
C VAL A 79 -4.15 -8.35 -12.42
N HIS A 80 -5.18 -7.51 -12.50
CA HIS A 80 -5.60 -6.63 -11.42
C HIS A 80 -6.66 -7.31 -10.56
N TYR A 81 -6.65 -7.07 -9.26
CA TYR A 81 -7.64 -7.69 -8.36
C TYR A 81 -8.04 -6.80 -7.18
N THR A 82 -9.23 -7.09 -6.66
CA THR A 82 -9.81 -6.50 -5.44
C THR A 82 -10.53 -7.57 -4.64
N TRP A 83 -10.84 -7.26 -3.38
CA TRP A 83 -11.62 -8.11 -2.49
C TRP A 83 -12.99 -7.49 -2.21
N ARG A 84 -14.05 -8.29 -2.12
CA ARG A 84 -15.27 -7.90 -1.40
C ARG A 84 -15.42 -8.74 -0.16
N ILE A 85 -15.71 -8.11 0.96
CA ILE A 85 -15.74 -8.77 2.26
C ILE A 85 -17.08 -8.46 2.92
N ASP A 86 -17.78 -9.53 3.29
CA ASP A 86 -19.07 -9.46 3.98
C ASP A 86 -18.88 -9.69 5.48
N GLY A 87 -19.77 -9.11 6.29
CA GLY A 87 -19.67 -9.20 7.74
C GLY A 87 -20.67 -8.30 8.49
N PRO A 88 -20.60 -8.29 9.82
CA PRO A 88 -21.49 -7.50 10.67
C PRO A 88 -21.30 -5.97 10.49
N GLY A 89 -22.38 -5.19 10.61
CA GLY A 89 -22.37 -3.73 10.38
C GLY A 89 -22.50 -2.85 11.64
N ASP A 90 -22.32 -3.40 12.84
CA ASP A 90 -22.55 -2.65 14.10
C ASP A 90 -21.39 -1.69 14.43
N THR A 91 -21.43 -0.49 13.87
CA THR A 91 -20.40 0.53 14.06
C THR A 91 -20.33 1.05 15.50
N LYS A 92 -21.47 1.24 16.17
CA LYS A 92 -21.51 1.91 17.48
C LYS A 92 -20.93 1.06 18.60
N THR A 93 -21.26 -0.24 18.63
CA THR A 93 -20.87 -1.13 19.74
C THR A 93 -19.66 -2.00 19.42
N THR A 94 -19.45 -2.38 18.16
CA THR A 94 -18.28 -3.20 17.78
C THR A 94 -17.24 -2.43 16.98
N GLY A 95 -17.67 -1.39 16.27
CA GLY A 95 -16.81 -0.67 15.32
C GLY A 95 -16.74 -1.36 13.96
N PHE A 96 -17.52 -2.41 13.70
CA PHE A 96 -17.49 -3.11 12.42
C PHE A 96 -18.07 -2.24 11.30
N ARG A 97 -17.40 -2.25 10.15
CA ARG A 97 -17.73 -1.45 8.96
C ARG A 97 -17.69 -2.30 7.68
N PHE A 98 -18.04 -3.58 7.79
CA PHE A 98 -18.15 -4.45 6.63
C PHE A 98 -19.25 -3.94 5.69
N ASP A 99 -18.94 -3.92 4.40
CA ASP A 99 -19.87 -3.55 3.34
C ASP A 99 -19.52 -4.38 2.10
N ARG A 100 -20.34 -5.40 1.82
CA ARG A 100 -20.15 -6.29 0.66
C ARG A 100 -20.18 -5.54 -0.68
N GLY A 101 -20.80 -4.37 -0.74
CA GLY A 101 -20.82 -3.53 -1.93
C GLY A 101 -19.48 -2.86 -2.24
N LYS A 102 -18.54 -2.83 -1.28
CA LYS A 102 -17.23 -2.19 -1.42
C LYS A 102 -16.16 -3.13 -1.92
N GLU A 103 -15.43 -2.66 -2.92
CA GLU A 103 -14.20 -3.31 -3.38
C GLU A 103 -13.00 -2.76 -2.63
N LEU A 104 -12.36 -3.67 -1.90
CA LEU A 104 -11.26 -3.40 -1.01
C LEU A 104 -9.93 -3.73 -1.70
N LEU A 105 -8.97 -2.84 -1.50
CA LEU A 105 -7.58 -3.03 -1.86
C LEU A 105 -6.92 -3.99 -0.87
N ASP A 106 -6.10 -4.90 -1.38
CA ASP A 106 -5.33 -5.82 -0.56
C ASP A 106 -4.26 -5.08 0.26
N PRO A 107 -4.25 -5.18 1.61
CA PRO A 107 -3.24 -4.53 2.45
C PRO A 107 -1.80 -4.97 2.17
N TRP A 108 -1.61 -6.18 1.62
CA TRP A 108 -0.32 -6.74 1.25
C TRP A 108 0.01 -6.55 -0.24
N ALA A 109 -0.78 -5.76 -0.97
CA ALA A 109 -0.49 -5.42 -2.35
C ALA A 109 0.91 -4.80 -2.47
N ARG A 110 1.70 -5.37 -3.37
CA ARG A 110 3.08 -4.97 -3.67
C ARG A 110 3.18 -4.03 -4.88
N ALA A 111 2.08 -3.89 -5.61
CA ALA A 111 1.86 -2.97 -6.71
C ALA A 111 0.37 -2.60 -6.72
N VAL A 112 0.05 -1.33 -6.97
CA VAL A 112 -1.32 -0.82 -6.95
C VAL A 112 -1.54 0.09 -8.15
N ALA A 113 -2.64 -0.11 -8.86
CA ALA A 113 -3.11 0.80 -9.89
C ALA A 113 -4.31 1.60 -9.37
N ALA A 114 -4.25 2.92 -9.47
CA ALA A 114 -5.30 3.84 -9.03
C ALA A 114 -6.02 4.53 -10.21
N ARG A 115 -5.91 3.96 -11.42
CA ARG A 115 -6.39 4.56 -12.68
C ARG A 115 -7.86 5.02 -12.67
N VAL A 116 -8.71 4.24 -12.01
CA VAL A 116 -10.16 4.48 -11.92
C VAL A 116 -10.60 4.89 -10.51
N TRP A 117 -9.64 5.22 -9.64
CA TRP A 117 -9.93 5.56 -8.24
C TRP A 117 -10.82 6.81 -8.14
N ASP A 118 -11.92 6.69 -7.41
CA ASP A 118 -12.80 7.79 -7.05
C ASP A 118 -13.00 7.82 -5.54
N ARG A 119 -12.31 8.75 -4.87
CA ARG A 119 -12.35 8.90 -3.41
C ARG A 119 -13.75 9.24 -2.91
N VAL A 120 -14.52 10.05 -3.65
CA VAL A 120 -15.85 10.49 -3.23
C VAL A 120 -16.80 9.31 -3.21
N ARG A 121 -16.86 8.52 -4.28
CA ARG A 121 -17.68 7.30 -4.34
C ARG A 121 -17.26 6.25 -3.31
N ALA A 122 -15.97 6.17 -3.01
CA ALA A 122 -15.47 5.25 -1.99
C ALA A 122 -15.90 5.64 -0.56
N SER A 123 -16.26 6.90 -0.32
CA SER A 123 -16.80 7.39 0.97
C SER A 123 -18.31 7.19 1.13
N GLU A 124 -19.06 7.02 0.05
CA GLU A 124 -20.50 6.75 0.11
C GLU A 124 -20.76 5.31 0.59
N PRO A 125 -21.89 4.98 1.24
CA PRO A 125 -22.22 3.59 1.59
C PRO A 125 -22.68 2.78 0.37
N GLY A 126 -22.48 1.46 0.38
CA GLY A 126 -22.96 0.55 -0.65
C GLY A 126 -22.11 0.50 -1.92
N GLN A 127 -22.69 -0.03 -3.00
CA GLN A 127 -21.97 -0.37 -4.22
C GLN A 127 -21.52 0.89 -4.99
N ALA A 128 -20.22 1.18 -4.94
CA ALA A 128 -19.60 2.34 -5.61
C ALA A 128 -19.31 2.12 -7.12
N GLY A 129 -19.78 1.01 -7.69
CA GLY A 129 -19.29 0.53 -8.99
C GLY A 129 -17.84 0.02 -8.91
N HIS A 130 -17.18 -0.12 -10.06
CA HIS A 130 -15.83 -0.67 -10.18
C HIS A 130 -14.72 0.39 -10.21
N THR A 131 -14.89 1.48 -9.43
CA THR A 131 -13.98 2.65 -9.35
C THR A 131 -13.01 2.58 -8.17
N SER A 132 -12.71 1.38 -7.69
CA SER A 132 -11.73 1.12 -6.61
C SER A 132 -10.30 1.14 -7.14
N MET A 133 -9.33 1.36 -6.24
CA MET A 133 -7.94 1.01 -6.51
C MET A 133 -7.81 -0.50 -6.64
N ARG A 134 -6.87 -0.97 -7.46
CA ARG A 134 -6.68 -2.41 -7.72
C ARG A 134 -5.26 -2.83 -7.41
N ALA A 135 -5.11 -3.94 -6.70
CA ALA A 135 -3.82 -4.58 -6.54
C ALA A 135 -3.40 -5.21 -7.87
N VAL A 136 -2.10 -5.24 -8.17
CA VAL A 136 -1.57 -5.88 -9.39
C VAL A 136 -0.83 -7.15 -9.00
N LEU A 137 -1.29 -8.29 -9.52
CA LEU A 137 -0.58 -9.56 -9.39
C LEU A 137 0.56 -9.58 -10.41
N VAL A 138 1.81 -9.47 -9.95
CA VAL A 138 2.99 -9.50 -10.80
C VAL A 138 3.92 -10.65 -10.44
N ASP A 139 4.59 -11.19 -11.47
CA ASP A 139 5.82 -11.94 -11.27
C ASP A 139 6.89 -11.00 -10.69
N ASP A 140 7.69 -11.52 -9.76
CA ASP A 140 8.74 -10.73 -9.11
C ASP A 140 10.12 -11.41 -9.07
N PRO A 141 10.63 -11.97 -10.18
CA PRO A 141 12.04 -12.28 -10.26
C PRO A 141 12.82 -10.96 -10.32
N TYR A 142 13.74 -10.73 -9.38
CA TYR A 142 14.63 -9.58 -9.42
C TYR A 142 16.05 -9.99 -9.05
N ASP A 143 17.02 -9.60 -9.88
CA ASP A 143 18.43 -9.85 -9.64
C ASP A 143 19.08 -8.59 -9.07
N TRP A 144 19.55 -8.66 -7.82
CA TRP A 144 20.28 -7.58 -7.18
C TRP A 144 21.74 -7.45 -7.65
N GLU A 145 22.23 -8.36 -8.50
CA GLU A 145 23.62 -8.39 -8.99
C GLU A 145 24.66 -8.26 -7.86
N GLY A 146 24.39 -8.89 -6.72
CA GLY A 146 25.25 -8.88 -5.53
C GLY A 146 25.16 -7.62 -4.66
N ASP A 147 24.22 -6.71 -4.95
CA ASP A 147 23.96 -5.53 -4.12
C ASP A 147 23.56 -5.92 -2.69
N ALA A 148 23.97 -5.09 -1.72
CA ALA A 148 23.58 -5.21 -0.32
C ALA A 148 23.52 -3.82 0.33
N PRO A 149 22.69 -3.63 1.37
CA PRO A 149 22.62 -2.36 2.11
C PRO A 149 24.00 -1.88 2.59
N LEU A 150 24.25 -0.57 2.48
CA LEU A 150 25.60 0.02 2.62
C LEU A 150 26.10 0.06 4.08
N ARG A 151 25.19 -0.01 5.07
CA ARG A 151 25.51 -0.06 6.52
C ARG A 151 26.48 1.04 6.96
N ARG A 152 26.30 2.26 6.47
CA ARG A 152 27.14 3.41 6.82
C ARG A 152 26.96 3.80 8.30
N PRO A 153 28.05 4.08 9.05
CA PRO A 153 27.93 4.66 10.38
C PRO A 153 27.28 6.04 10.34
N PHE A 154 26.39 6.31 11.30
CA PHE A 154 25.59 7.54 11.30
C PHE A 154 26.45 8.81 11.37
N GLU A 155 27.58 8.78 12.07
CA GLU A 155 28.52 9.90 12.18
C GLU A 155 29.20 10.29 10.85
N GLN A 156 29.11 9.44 9.83
CA GLN A 156 29.62 9.69 8.48
C GLN A 156 28.51 10.08 7.49
N THR A 157 27.29 10.28 7.99
CA THR A 157 26.09 10.44 7.16
C THR A 157 25.78 11.91 6.90
N ILE A 158 25.59 12.26 5.63
CA ILE A 158 25.08 13.55 5.15
C ILE A 158 23.79 13.25 4.37
N ILE A 159 22.66 13.54 5.01
CA ILE A 159 21.32 13.25 4.49
C ILE A 159 20.87 14.36 3.54
N TYR A 160 20.30 13.98 2.40
CA TYR A 160 19.67 14.88 1.45
C TYR A 160 18.20 14.52 1.26
N GLU A 161 17.31 15.29 1.90
CA GLU A 161 15.87 15.15 1.74
C GLU A 161 15.44 15.59 0.33
N LEU A 162 14.73 14.72 -0.38
CA LEU A 162 14.22 15.01 -1.71
C LEU A 162 12.84 14.40 -1.97
N HIS A 163 12.10 15.04 -2.87
CA HIS A 163 10.84 14.53 -3.39
C HIS A 163 11.07 13.87 -4.75
N VAL A 164 10.72 12.59 -4.91
CA VAL A 164 10.94 11.81 -6.15
C VAL A 164 10.41 12.54 -7.39
N GLY A 165 9.11 12.88 -7.37
CA GLY A 165 8.47 13.71 -8.39
C GLY A 165 9.14 15.07 -8.59
N GLY A 166 9.20 15.89 -7.53
CA GLY A 166 9.70 17.27 -7.60
C GLY A 166 11.12 17.42 -8.14
N PHE A 167 12.02 16.52 -7.74
CA PHE A 167 13.45 16.64 -8.00
C PHE A 167 13.80 16.63 -9.50
N THR A 168 13.00 15.95 -10.32
CA THR A 168 13.27 15.79 -11.76
C THR A 168 12.13 16.24 -12.67
N ARG A 169 11.06 16.84 -12.13
CA ARG A 169 9.88 17.25 -12.93
C ARG A 169 10.15 18.43 -13.87
N HIS A 170 10.98 19.39 -13.46
CA HIS A 170 11.25 20.58 -14.28
C HIS A 170 12.12 20.24 -15.51
N PRO A 171 11.88 20.82 -16.69
CA PRO A 171 12.65 20.52 -17.90
C PRO A 171 14.17 20.70 -17.77
N SER A 172 14.62 21.64 -16.93
CA SER A 172 16.05 21.84 -16.65
C SER A 172 16.71 20.65 -15.95
N ALA A 173 15.94 19.70 -15.41
CA ALA A 173 16.49 18.44 -14.92
C ALA A 173 17.11 17.62 -16.06
N GLY A 174 16.69 17.78 -17.30
CA GLY A 174 17.32 17.08 -18.44
C GLY A 174 17.23 15.56 -18.37
N THR A 175 16.25 15.01 -17.63
CA THR A 175 16.00 13.57 -17.54
C THR A 175 14.92 13.12 -18.50
N VAL A 176 14.94 11.84 -18.86
CA VAL A 176 13.99 11.24 -19.82
C VAL A 176 12.63 11.04 -19.15
N HIS A 177 12.60 10.33 -18.02
CA HIS A 177 11.38 9.97 -17.31
C HIS A 177 11.11 10.88 -16.12
N ARG A 178 10.92 12.17 -16.37
CA ARG A 178 10.77 13.21 -15.34
C ARG A 178 9.76 12.85 -14.24
N GLY A 179 10.18 13.03 -12.99
CA GLY A 179 9.35 12.79 -11.80
C GLY A 179 9.21 11.34 -11.37
N THR A 180 10.06 10.43 -11.89
CA THR A 180 10.02 9.00 -11.58
C THR A 180 11.25 8.51 -10.82
N PHE A 181 11.19 7.30 -10.27
CA PHE A 181 12.35 6.60 -9.71
C PHE A 181 13.47 6.46 -10.74
N ALA A 182 13.14 6.14 -11.99
CA ALA A 182 14.11 6.02 -13.08
C ALA A 182 14.88 7.34 -13.33
N ALA A 183 14.21 8.50 -13.24
CA ALA A 183 14.90 9.78 -13.40
C ALA A 183 15.83 10.14 -12.23
N LEU A 184 15.64 9.58 -11.03
CA LEU A 184 16.58 9.78 -9.93
C LEU A 184 17.94 9.13 -10.22
N ILE A 185 17.96 8.00 -10.94
CA ILE A 185 19.20 7.34 -11.39
C ILE A 185 20.04 8.30 -12.24
N GLU A 186 19.40 9.03 -13.15
CA GLU A 186 20.06 10.03 -14.01
C GLU A 186 20.67 11.20 -13.21
N LYS A 187 20.25 11.40 -11.95
CA LYS A 187 20.75 12.45 -11.04
C LYS A 187 21.83 12.02 -10.07
N ILE A 188 22.25 10.75 -10.10
CA ILE A 188 23.39 10.26 -9.32
C ILE A 188 24.66 11.11 -9.50
N PRO A 189 25.06 11.54 -10.72
CA PRO A 189 26.25 12.38 -10.87
C PRO A 189 26.17 13.70 -10.10
N TYR A 190 24.98 14.31 -10.05
CA TYR A 190 24.74 15.52 -9.27
C TYR A 190 24.86 15.25 -7.77
N LEU A 191 24.21 14.19 -7.27
CA LEU A 191 24.25 13.82 -5.85
C LEU A 191 25.69 13.52 -5.39
N ARG A 192 26.47 12.80 -6.21
CA ARG A 192 27.89 12.56 -5.95
C ARG A 192 28.71 13.84 -5.93
N ALA A 193 28.48 14.75 -6.89
CA ALA A 193 29.19 16.02 -6.95
C ALA A 193 28.84 16.94 -5.76
N LEU A 194 27.60 16.87 -5.27
CA LEU A 194 27.16 17.56 -4.07
C LEU A 194 27.81 17.01 -2.80
N GLY A 195 28.20 15.72 -2.81
CA GLY A 195 28.91 15.07 -1.71
C GLY A 195 28.02 14.48 -0.62
N VAL A 196 26.73 14.27 -0.91
CA VAL A 196 25.78 13.63 0.01
C VAL A 196 26.05 12.13 0.07
N THR A 197 25.78 11.51 1.21
CA THR A 197 26.01 10.07 1.40
C THR A 197 24.73 9.27 1.36
N ASP A 198 23.60 9.89 1.68
CA ASP A 198 22.31 9.23 1.79
C ASP A 198 21.22 10.17 1.27
N VAL A 199 20.26 9.64 0.51
CA VAL A 199 19.05 10.38 0.15
C VAL A 199 17.92 9.98 1.09
N GLU A 200 17.19 10.96 1.61
CA GLU A 200 15.93 10.74 2.32
C GLU A 200 14.77 11.07 1.39
N LEU A 201 14.06 10.04 0.94
CA LEU A 201 12.92 10.21 0.05
C LEU A 201 11.70 10.57 0.89
N LEU A 202 11.03 11.68 0.54
CA LEU A 202 9.65 11.92 0.97
C LEU A 202 8.76 10.69 0.64
N PRO A 203 7.58 10.53 1.29
CA PRO A 203 6.80 9.31 1.25
C PRO A 203 6.69 8.64 -0.12
N VAL A 204 7.20 7.41 -0.20
CA VAL A 204 7.21 6.58 -1.42
C VAL A 204 6.27 5.38 -1.33
N MET A 205 5.70 5.07 -0.16
CA MET A 205 4.60 4.12 -0.04
C MET A 205 3.37 4.68 -0.77
N ALA A 206 2.59 3.82 -1.43
CA ALA A 206 1.45 4.28 -2.21
C ALA A 206 0.40 5.01 -1.35
N PHE A 207 0.13 6.25 -1.73
CA PHE A 207 -0.76 7.20 -1.07
C PHE A 207 -1.88 7.69 -1.99
N ASP A 208 -2.93 8.24 -1.39
CA ASP A 208 -4.07 8.78 -2.13
C ASP A 208 -3.81 10.24 -2.53
N GLU A 209 -3.63 10.48 -3.84
CA GLU A 209 -3.47 11.83 -4.40
C GLU A 209 -4.73 12.70 -4.24
N GLN A 210 -5.91 12.10 -4.09
CA GLN A 210 -7.18 12.80 -3.90
C GLN A 210 -7.45 13.16 -2.43
N ASP A 211 -6.63 12.68 -1.49
CA ASP A 211 -6.76 13.04 -0.08
C ASP A 211 -6.18 14.43 0.20
N VAL A 212 -6.99 15.44 -0.09
CA VAL A 212 -6.69 16.85 0.11
C VAL A 212 -7.87 17.55 0.79
N PRO A 213 -7.64 18.68 1.48
CA PRO A 213 -8.73 19.50 2.00
C PRO A 213 -9.75 19.83 0.90
N PRO A 214 -11.08 19.85 1.20
CA PRO A 214 -12.11 20.03 0.18
C PRO A 214 -11.91 21.26 -0.72
N GLY A 215 -11.48 22.39 -0.15
CA GLY A 215 -11.20 23.60 -0.92
C GLY A 215 -9.99 23.49 -1.87
N ALA A 216 -9.03 22.61 -1.57
CA ALA A 216 -7.92 22.29 -2.46
C ALA A 216 -8.38 21.35 -3.59
N GLY A 217 -9.15 20.31 -3.25
CA GLY A 217 -9.72 19.38 -4.23
C GLY A 217 -10.63 20.06 -5.25
N GLN A 218 -11.48 21.01 -4.82
CA GLN A 218 -12.32 21.83 -5.70
C GLN A 218 -11.53 22.69 -6.69
N ARG A 219 -10.26 22.97 -6.39
CA ARG A 219 -9.34 23.72 -7.26
C ARG A 219 -8.49 22.79 -8.15
N GLY A 220 -8.73 21.48 -8.11
CA GLY A 220 -7.96 20.48 -8.84
C GLY A 220 -6.55 20.27 -8.29
N LEU A 221 -6.30 20.63 -7.02
CA LEU A 221 -5.03 20.34 -6.35
C LEU A 221 -5.03 18.89 -5.85
N VAL A 222 -3.84 18.30 -5.80
CA VAL A 222 -3.60 16.92 -5.38
C VAL A 222 -2.61 16.88 -4.22
N ASN A 223 -2.59 15.77 -3.50
CA ASN A 223 -1.62 15.52 -2.44
C ASN A 223 -0.25 15.33 -3.08
N TYR A 224 0.59 16.36 -2.97
CA TYR A 224 1.93 16.35 -3.54
C TYR A 224 2.89 15.54 -2.66
N TRP A 225 2.93 15.79 -1.35
CA TRP A 225 3.95 15.21 -0.47
C TRP A 225 3.79 13.72 -0.21
N GLY A 226 2.56 13.21 -0.23
CA GLY A 226 2.30 11.78 -0.08
C GLY A 226 2.14 11.27 1.36
N TYR A 227 2.03 12.15 2.36
CA TYR A 227 1.73 11.78 3.75
C TYR A 227 0.26 11.39 3.95
N SER A 228 -0.22 10.42 3.16
CA SER A 228 -1.54 9.81 3.32
C SER A 228 -1.56 8.42 2.66
N PRO A 229 -0.82 7.43 3.22
CA PRO A 229 -0.67 6.12 2.60
C PRO A 229 -1.97 5.31 2.65
N HIS A 230 -2.23 4.57 1.57
CA HIS A 230 -3.22 3.49 1.56
C HIS A 230 -2.57 2.11 1.47
N SER A 231 -1.34 1.98 0.93
CA SER A 231 -0.66 0.69 0.81
C SER A 231 0.79 0.78 1.25
N PHE A 232 1.13 0.02 2.27
CA PHE A 232 2.44 0.09 2.92
C PHE A 232 3.53 -0.72 2.21
N TYR A 233 3.17 -1.73 1.41
CA TYR A 233 4.11 -2.61 0.70
C TYR A 233 4.39 -2.21 -0.75
N ALA A 234 3.59 -1.30 -1.31
CA ALA A 234 3.70 -0.87 -2.70
C ALA A 234 4.41 0.49 -2.79
N PRO A 235 5.44 0.64 -3.63
CA PRO A 235 5.89 1.96 -4.07
C PRO A 235 4.76 2.72 -4.77
N HIS A 236 4.74 4.04 -4.68
CA HIS A 236 3.69 4.87 -5.26
C HIS A 236 3.73 4.87 -6.79
N ALA A 237 2.57 4.57 -7.39
CA ALA A 237 2.42 4.44 -8.85
C ALA A 237 2.79 5.72 -9.60
N GLY A 238 2.45 6.90 -9.07
CA GLY A 238 2.77 8.18 -9.69
C GLY A 238 4.27 8.47 -9.86
N TYR A 239 5.14 7.69 -9.21
CA TYR A 239 6.60 7.77 -9.37
C TYR A 239 7.18 6.70 -10.31
N CYS A 240 6.34 5.92 -10.98
CA CYS A 240 6.74 4.90 -11.92
C CYS A 240 6.55 5.37 -13.36
N VAL A 241 7.35 4.87 -14.29
CA VAL A 241 7.19 5.12 -15.73
C VAL A 241 5.90 4.48 -16.26
N THR A 242 5.56 3.30 -15.75
CA THR A 242 4.34 2.56 -16.13
C THR A 242 3.46 2.24 -14.90
N PRO A 243 2.71 3.23 -14.38
CA PRO A 243 1.96 3.11 -13.11
C PRO A 243 0.95 1.94 -13.09
N ASP A 244 0.35 1.61 -14.23
CA ASP A 244 -0.74 0.62 -14.29
C ASP A 244 -0.23 -0.83 -14.51
N LEU A 245 1.05 -1.02 -14.86
CA LEU A 245 1.61 -2.32 -15.27
C LEU A 245 2.29 -3.11 -14.15
N GLY A 246 2.37 -2.54 -12.94
CA GLY A 246 2.95 -3.23 -11.80
C GLY A 246 4.49 -3.18 -11.72
N SER A 247 5.16 -2.32 -12.51
CA SER A 247 6.63 -2.16 -12.51
C SER A 247 7.21 -1.50 -11.24
N HIS A 248 6.35 -1.04 -10.33
CA HIS A 248 6.68 -0.31 -9.10
C HIS A 248 7.93 -0.79 -8.37
N ARG A 249 8.00 -2.10 -8.11
CA ARG A 249 9.10 -2.68 -7.34
C ARG A 249 10.37 -2.75 -8.14
N CYS A 250 10.30 -3.15 -9.40
CA CYS A 250 11.48 -3.17 -10.27
C CYS A 250 12.08 -1.77 -10.40
N GLU A 251 11.28 -0.76 -10.72
CA GLU A 251 11.78 0.61 -10.88
C GLU A 251 12.36 1.19 -9.57
N PHE A 252 11.72 0.93 -8.43
CA PHE A 252 12.27 1.34 -7.14
C PHE A 252 13.60 0.63 -6.84
N ARG A 253 13.66 -0.70 -7.03
CA ARG A 253 14.87 -1.50 -6.79
C ARG A 253 16.00 -1.12 -7.73
N ASP A 254 15.71 -0.81 -8.99
CA ASP A 254 16.70 -0.33 -9.97
C ASP A 254 17.32 0.98 -9.48
N MET A 255 16.49 1.89 -8.95
CA MET A 255 16.95 3.13 -8.34
C MET A 255 17.85 2.87 -7.12
N VAL A 256 17.41 2.03 -6.17
CA VAL A 256 18.20 1.69 -4.97
C VAL A 256 19.55 1.09 -5.37
N LYS A 257 19.52 0.07 -6.24
CA LYS A 257 20.71 -0.61 -6.76
C LYS A 257 21.69 0.36 -7.43
N ALA A 258 21.19 1.31 -8.22
CA ALA A 258 22.03 2.32 -8.86
C ALA A 258 22.64 3.30 -7.86
N LEU A 259 21.88 3.74 -6.85
CA LEU A 259 22.36 4.59 -5.76
C LEU A 259 23.44 3.87 -4.93
N HIS A 260 23.23 2.61 -4.58
CA HIS A 260 24.19 1.79 -3.84
C HIS A 260 25.50 1.59 -4.61
N ARG A 261 25.44 1.34 -5.92
CA ARG A 261 26.63 1.28 -6.79
C ARG A 261 27.42 2.59 -6.79
N ALA A 262 26.76 3.71 -6.53
CA ALA A 262 27.38 5.02 -6.38
C ALA A 262 27.84 5.33 -4.95
N GLY A 263 27.61 4.42 -4.00
CA GLY A 263 27.92 4.58 -2.58
C GLY A 263 26.94 5.48 -1.82
N ILE A 264 25.74 5.69 -2.37
CA ILE A 264 24.68 6.52 -1.79
C ILE A 264 23.61 5.62 -1.18
N GLY A 265 23.33 5.78 0.11
CA GLY A 265 22.28 5.04 0.81
C GLY A 265 20.88 5.62 0.57
N VAL A 266 19.86 4.82 0.86
CA VAL A 266 18.44 5.17 0.67
C VAL A 266 17.70 5.08 2.00
N ILE A 267 17.25 6.24 2.48
CA ILE A 267 16.32 6.38 3.59
C ILE A 267 14.95 6.72 3.00
N ILE A 268 13.88 6.11 3.52
CA ILE A 268 12.52 6.48 3.13
C ILE A 268 11.76 7.08 4.33
N ASP A 269 10.99 8.13 4.06
CA ASP A 269 10.02 8.66 5.01
C ASP A 269 8.80 7.72 5.07
N VAL A 270 8.44 7.29 6.28
CA VAL A 270 7.36 6.34 6.52
C VAL A 270 6.29 6.93 7.42
N VAL A 271 5.05 6.74 6.98
CA VAL A 271 3.85 7.17 7.70
C VAL A 271 3.10 5.94 8.16
N PHE A 272 3.21 5.58 9.43
CA PHE A 272 2.46 4.45 10.02
C PHE A 272 1.41 4.89 11.04
N ASN A 273 1.34 6.20 11.31
CA ASN A 273 0.50 6.75 12.37
C ASN A 273 -0.97 6.92 11.94
N HIS A 274 -1.25 7.12 10.64
CA HIS A 274 -2.59 7.21 10.05
C HIS A 274 -2.62 6.58 8.65
N THR A 275 -3.80 6.57 8.02
CA THR A 275 -4.03 6.08 6.65
C THR A 275 -4.94 7.02 5.86
N ALA A 276 -4.93 6.88 4.53
CA ALA A 276 -5.81 7.61 3.62
C ALA A 276 -7.31 7.35 3.80
N GLU A 277 -7.71 6.35 4.58
CA GLU A 277 -9.11 6.07 4.87
C GLU A 277 -9.77 7.18 5.70
N GLY A 278 -9.01 8.08 6.33
CA GLY A 278 -9.54 9.19 7.14
C GLY A 278 -10.44 8.73 8.30
N GLY A 279 -11.27 9.63 8.82
CA GLY A 279 -12.20 9.35 9.92
C GLY A 279 -13.46 8.60 9.48
N ALA A 280 -14.55 8.73 10.25
CA ALA A 280 -15.81 8.00 10.00
C ALA A 280 -16.40 8.22 8.60
N ASP A 281 -16.21 9.42 8.04
CA ASP A 281 -16.76 9.86 6.75
C ASP A 281 -15.76 9.73 5.58
N GLY A 282 -14.55 9.25 5.86
CA GLY A 282 -13.56 9.00 4.81
C GLY A 282 -13.83 7.71 4.03
N PRO A 283 -13.09 7.47 2.94
CA PRO A 283 -13.36 6.34 2.06
C PRO A 283 -13.10 5.00 2.73
N THR A 284 -13.76 3.96 2.22
CA THR A 284 -13.44 2.56 2.52
C THR A 284 -12.55 2.01 1.41
N ILE A 285 -11.27 1.83 1.73
CA ILE A 285 -10.20 1.36 0.83
C ILE A 285 -9.77 -0.06 1.22
N ASN A 286 -9.47 -0.31 2.49
CA ASN A 286 -8.89 -1.57 2.96
C ASN A 286 -9.26 -1.92 4.41
N PHE A 287 -8.60 -1.30 5.38
CA PHE A 287 -8.62 -1.71 6.78
C PHE A 287 -9.98 -1.49 7.42
N LYS A 288 -10.71 -0.43 7.04
CA LYS A 288 -12.11 -0.21 7.44
C LYS A 288 -13.00 -1.39 7.06
N GLY A 289 -12.84 -1.90 5.84
CA GLY A 289 -13.64 -3.03 5.35
C GLY A 289 -13.12 -4.40 5.82
N LEU A 290 -11.86 -4.52 6.25
CA LEU A 290 -11.22 -5.78 6.61
C LEU A 290 -11.16 -6.06 8.12
N GLY A 291 -11.03 -5.02 8.94
CA GLY A 291 -10.79 -5.12 10.38
C GLY A 291 -10.71 -3.77 11.07
N ASN A 292 -11.71 -2.91 10.87
CA ASN A 292 -11.74 -1.53 11.37
C ASN A 292 -11.42 -1.43 12.86
N GLU A 293 -12.04 -2.32 13.64
CA GLU A 293 -11.97 -2.37 15.09
C GLU A 293 -10.59 -2.76 15.62
N MET A 294 -9.78 -3.36 14.75
CA MET A 294 -8.45 -3.84 15.03
C MET A 294 -7.41 -2.81 14.60
N PHE A 295 -7.53 -2.30 13.37
CA PHE A 295 -6.57 -1.41 12.75
C PHE A 295 -6.62 0.03 13.24
N TYR A 296 -7.78 0.51 13.70
CA TYR A 296 -7.92 1.90 14.13
C TYR A 296 -8.20 2.04 15.63
N GLN A 297 -7.75 3.15 16.19
CA GLN A 297 -8.13 3.56 17.54
C GLN A 297 -9.52 4.18 17.50
N LEU A 298 -10.51 3.46 18.04
CA LEU A 298 -11.91 3.89 18.12
C LEU A 298 -12.22 4.42 19.53
N ASP A 299 -13.22 5.28 19.64
CA ASP A 299 -13.71 5.70 20.95
C ASP A 299 -14.39 4.54 21.69
N PRO A 300 -14.05 4.26 22.96
CA PRO A 300 -14.60 3.13 23.70
C PRO A 300 -16.06 3.30 24.10
N GLN A 301 -16.60 4.52 24.13
CA GLN A 301 -18.01 4.79 24.44
C GLN A 301 -18.87 4.78 23.18
N ASP A 302 -18.32 5.22 22.05
CA ASP A 302 -18.95 5.14 20.74
C ASP A 302 -17.93 4.75 19.67
N ARG A 303 -17.91 3.46 19.32
CA ARG A 303 -16.90 2.90 18.40
C ARG A 303 -17.15 3.28 16.94
N SER A 304 -18.20 4.04 16.64
CA SER A 304 -18.37 4.64 15.33
C SER A 304 -17.39 5.80 15.11
N LEU A 305 -16.87 6.40 16.20
CA LEU A 305 -15.97 7.54 16.21
C LEU A 305 -14.49 7.10 16.27
N TYR A 306 -13.65 7.78 15.49
CA TYR A 306 -12.19 7.55 15.45
C TYR A 306 -11.48 8.51 16.39
N ARG A 307 -10.47 8.02 17.09
CA ARG A 307 -9.55 8.85 17.86
C ARG A 307 -8.47 9.37 16.93
N ASP A 308 -8.51 10.66 16.67
CA ASP A 308 -7.56 11.33 15.79
C ASP A 308 -6.48 12.06 16.59
N TYR A 309 -5.32 11.43 16.71
CA TYR A 309 -4.13 12.01 17.34
C TYR A 309 -3.12 12.54 16.32
N THR A 310 -3.40 12.36 15.03
CA THR A 310 -2.52 12.73 13.91
C THR A 310 -3.00 14.03 13.24
N GLY A 311 -4.29 14.35 13.38
CA GLY A 311 -4.96 15.43 12.66
C GLY A 311 -5.42 15.02 11.26
N CYS A 312 -5.38 13.71 10.94
CA CYS A 312 -5.67 13.16 9.62
C CYS A 312 -6.96 12.30 9.61
N GLY A 313 -7.78 12.40 10.65
CA GLY A 313 -9.07 11.74 10.81
C GLY A 313 -9.02 10.37 11.48
N ASN A 314 -7.89 9.66 11.43
CA ASN A 314 -7.71 8.38 12.13
C ASN A 314 -6.32 8.25 12.76
N THR A 315 -6.22 7.33 13.73
CA THR A 315 -4.95 6.84 14.27
C THR A 315 -4.88 5.32 14.13
N VAL A 316 -3.79 4.82 13.55
CA VAL A 316 -3.51 3.38 13.49
C VAL A 316 -3.25 2.83 14.89
N ASN A 317 -3.85 1.69 15.20
CA ASN A 317 -3.74 1.02 16.50
C ASN A 317 -2.47 0.17 16.59
N CYS A 318 -1.32 0.83 16.73
CA CYS A 318 0.00 0.18 16.85
C CYS A 318 0.15 -0.72 18.08
N ASN A 319 -0.79 -0.67 19.04
CA ASN A 319 -0.82 -1.55 20.22
C ASN A 319 -1.51 -2.90 19.96
N ASN A 320 -2.18 -3.06 18.82
CA ASN A 320 -2.79 -4.34 18.47
C ASN A 320 -1.73 -5.30 17.90
N PRO A 321 -1.54 -6.50 18.47
CA PRO A 321 -0.48 -7.41 18.02
C PRO A 321 -0.49 -7.77 16.54
N VAL A 322 -1.67 -7.83 15.92
CA VAL A 322 -1.81 -8.11 14.48
C VAL A 322 -1.32 -6.92 13.65
N VAL A 323 -1.69 -5.70 14.06
CA VAL A 323 -1.27 -4.45 13.40
C VAL A 323 0.23 -4.23 13.61
N THR A 324 0.74 -4.41 14.83
CA THR A 324 2.18 -4.33 15.12
C THR A 324 2.97 -5.29 14.24
N ARG A 325 2.53 -6.55 14.16
CA ARG A 325 3.17 -7.56 13.30
C ARG A 325 3.15 -7.13 11.84
N PHE A 326 2.01 -6.67 11.33
CA PHE A 326 1.88 -6.20 9.96
C PHE A 326 2.84 -5.04 9.63
N LEU A 327 3.01 -4.08 10.56
CA LEU A 327 3.93 -2.94 10.40
C LEU A 327 5.41 -3.37 10.49
N VAL A 328 5.74 -4.29 11.39
CA VAL A 328 7.11 -4.84 11.49
C VAL A 328 7.46 -5.64 10.24
N GLU A 329 6.56 -6.50 9.75
CA GLU A 329 6.75 -7.24 8.49
C GLU A 329 6.89 -6.29 7.29
N CYS A 330 6.22 -5.14 7.31
CA CYS A 330 6.39 -4.09 6.31
C CYS A 330 7.79 -3.47 6.35
N LEU A 331 8.27 -3.08 7.52
CA LEU A 331 9.64 -2.59 7.71
C LEU A 331 10.68 -3.63 7.26
N GLU A 332 10.51 -4.89 7.65
CA GLU A 332 11.37 -5.98 7.21
C GLU A 332 11.35 -6.16 5.68
N TYR A 333 10.19 -6.03 5.05
CA TYR A 333 10.06 -6.08 3.60
C TYR A 333 10.87 -4.96 2.92
N TRP A 334 10.74 -3.71 3.36
CA TRP A 334 11.48 -2.60 2.75
C TRP A 334 13.01 -2.78 2.90
N VAL A 335 13.48 -3.34 4.01
CA VAL A 335 14.92 -3.65 4.17
C VAL A 335 15.35 -4.86 3.35
N ARG A 336 14.68 -6.01 3.51
CA ARG A 336 15.13 -7.29 2.93
C ARG A 336 14.86 -7.41 1.45
N GLU A 337 13.71 -6.91 1.00
CA GLU A 337 13.24 -7.08 -0.38
C GLU A 337 13.49 -5.84 -1.24
N MET A 338 13.59 -4.66 -0.63
CA MET A 338 13.77 -3.38 -1.36
C MET A 338 15.11 -2.69 -1.06
N HIS A 339 15.94 -3.30 -0.20
CA HIS A 339 17.29 -2.84 0.17
C HIS A 339 17.35 -1.40 0.73
N VAL A 340 16.29 -0.93 1.36
CA VAL A 340 16.29 0.37 2.06
C VAL A 340 17.26 0.32 3.25
N ASP A 341 18.09 1.35 3.41
CA ASP A 341 19.12 1.44 4.45
C ASP A 341 18.60 2.01 5.78
N GLY A 342 17.48 2.75 5.75
CA GLY A 342 16.90 3.35 6.93
C GLY A 342 15.51 3.94 6.73
N PHE A 343 14.91 4.37 7.84
CA PHE A 343 13.58 4.96 7.86
C PHE A 343 13.57 6.24 8.68
N ARG A 344 12.89 7.26 8.17
CA ARG A 344 12.50 8.43 8.95
C ARG A 344 11.01 8.32 9.25
N PHE A 345 10.65 8.24 10.53
CA PHE A 345 9.27 8.02 10.95
C PHE A 345 8.53 9.35 11.14
N ASP A 346 7.53 9.59 10.30
CA ASP A 346 6.61 10.70 10.47
C ASP A 346 5.78 10.57 11.76
N LEU A 347 5.63 11.67 12.47
CA LEU A 347 4.90 11.78 13.74
C LEU A 347 5.17 10.60 14.71
N ALA A 348 6.44 10.19 14.85
CA ALA A 348 6.84 9.02 15.64
C ALA A 348 6.24 8.96 17.06
N SER A 349 5.97 10.13 17.67
CA SER A 349 5.35 10.22 19.00
C SER A 349 3.93 9.63 19.09
N VAL A 350 3.22 9.47 17.97
CA VAL A 350 1.89 8.85 17.94
C VAL A 350 1.99 7.32 18.04
N LEU A 351 3.08 6.73 17.55
CA LEU A 351 3.32 5.28 17.58
C LEU A 351 3.50 4.75 19.00
N VAL A 352 3.92 5.60 19.94
CA VAL A 352 4.11 5.26 21.36
C VAL A 352 2.89 5.58 22.23
N ARG A 353 1.74 5.94 21.65
CA ARG A 353 0.53 6.20 22.44
C ARG A 353 -0.15 4.89 22.85
N GLY A 354 -0.29 4.68 24.16
CA GLY A 354 -1.01 3.54 24.74
C GLY A 354 -2.53 3.64 24.54
N ARG A 355 -3.27 2.62 25.01
CA ARG A 355 -4.75 2.51 24.90
C ARG A 355 -5.54 3.74 25.38
N THR A 356 -4.97 4.54 26.27
CA THR A 356 -5.55 5.75 26.86
C THR A 356 -5.06 7.04 26.21
N GLY A 357 -4.19 6.97 25.19
CA GLY A 357 -3.58 8.13 24.55
C GLY A 357 -2.34 8.69 25.27
N SER A 358 -1.95 8.12 26.42
CA SER A 358 -0.71 8.47 27.13
C SER A 358 0.52 7.87 26.44
N ARG A 359 1.67 8.54 26.50
CA ARG A 359 2.94 7.95 26.05
C ARG A 359 3.24 6.69 26.88
N CYS A 360 3.59 5.59 26.21
CA CYS A 360 4.21 4.44 26.86
C CYS A 360 5.59 4.89 27.36
N GLY A 361 5.76 4.93 28.68
CA GLY A 361 7.04 5.17 29.35
C GLY A 361 7.82 3.88 29.57
#